data_AF-A0A9E0CU52-F1
#
_entry.id   AF-A0A9E0CU52-F1
#
_cell.length_a   1.000
_cell.length_b   1.000
_cell.length_c   1.000
_cell.angle_alpha   90.00
_cell.angle_beta   90.00
_cell.angle_gamma   90.00
#
_symmetry.space_group_name_H-M   'P 1'
#
loop_
_entity.id
_entity.type
_entity.pdbx_description
1 polymer ?
#
loop_
_entity_poly.entity_id
_entity_poly.type
_entity_poly.pdbx_seq_one_letter_code
_entity_poly.pdbx_strand_id
1 'polypeptide(L)'
;AEQGHGLVVAPSAAWWSRAAGAPRPARVLVVAGPHLHHAAAEVTALRRLYPRAQVLAGRDATVAAVLEAMGRSTLVHVAAHGTFRMDNPMFSTLHLHDGPLHVHELEELEAVPATVVLTACSAGRSGVLPGDELLGTSAVLMALGVRTLVAPLMPVADAAAADVAVAIHSAMRRGQAPDVALGSCVRRAIAEERVDLVAAAASFTCVAARGN
;
A
#
# COMPACT_ATOMS: atom_id res chain seq x y z
N ALA A 1 4.61 -17.17 -23.86
CA ALA A 1 4.33 -16.59 -22.53
C ALA A 1 5.02 -15.25 -22.46
N GLU A 2 4.32 -14.18 -22.86
CA GLU A 2 4.87 -12.82 -22.80
C GLU A 2 4.95 -12.40 -21.32
N GLN A 3 6.15 -12.07 -20.87
CA GLN A 3 6.41 -11.66 -19.50
C GLN A 3 5.79 -10.28 -19.29
N GLY A 4 5.04 -10.10 -18.20
CA GLY A 4 4.49 -8.80 -17.85
C GLY A 4 5.57 -7.80 -17.51
N HIS A 5 5.61 -6.68 -18.21
CA HIS A 5 6.45 -5.56 -17.82
C HIS A 5 5.79 -4.84 -16.63
N GLY A 6 6.50 -4.78 -15.50
CA GLY A 6 6.09 -3.97 -14.36
C GLY A 6 6.42 -2.49 -14.63
N LEU A 7 5.57 -1.58 -14.15
CA LEU A 7 5.85 -0.14 -14.15
C LEU A 7 6.13 0.30 -12.72
N VAL A 8 7.25 1.01 -12.54
CA VAL A 8 7.64 1.61 -11.27
C VAL A 8 7.84 3.09 -11.47
N VAL A 9 7.26 3.88 -10.57
CA VAL A 9 7.55 5.31 -10.46
C VAL A 9 8.59 5.51 -9.36
N ALA A 10 9.65 6.26 -9.64
CA ALA A 10 10.63 6.68 -8.65
C ALA A 10 10.54 8.20 -8.46
N PRO A 11 10.62 8.72 -7.22
CA PRO A 11 10.54 10.16 -6.99
C PRO A 11 11.74 10.92 -7.57
N SER A 12 12.90 10.26 -7.73
CA SER A 12 14.06 10.79 -8.45
C SER A 12 15.04 9.70 -8.89
N ALA A 13 15.93 10.02 -9.83
CA ALA A 13 16.99 9.12 -10.29
C ALA A 13 17.99 8.73 -9.18
N ALA A 14 18.24 9.63 -8.22
CA ALA A 14 19.11 9.36 -7.08
C ALA A 14 18.49 8.36 -6.10
N TRP A 15 17.16 8.37 -5.96
CA TRP A 15 16.45 7.36 -5.19
C TRP A 15 16.52 5.99 -5.85
N TRP A 16 16.32 5.94 -7.18
CA TRP A 16 16.43 4.71 -7.96
C TRP A 16 17.80 4.03 -7.80
N SER A 17 18.91 4.78 -7.87
CA SER A 17 20.26 4.21 -7.77
C SER A 17 20.65 3.70 -6.37
N ARG A 18 20.02 4.21 -5.31
CA ARG A 18 20.31 3.84 -3.91
C ARG A 18 19.64 2.55 -3.46
N ALA A 19 18.77 1.95 -4.26
CA ALA A 19 17.91 0.84 -3.83
C ALA A 19 18.57 -0.55 -3.73
N ALA A 20 19.90 -0.64 -3.62
CA ALA A 20 20.58 -1.91 -3.36
C ALA A 20 20.52 -2.26 -1.87
N GLY A 21 19.75 -3.28 -1.51
CA GLY A 21 19.70 -3.83 -0.16
C GLY A 21 19.14 -5.25 -0.11
N ALA A 22 19.73 -6.11 0.73
CA ALA A 22 19.31 -7.50 0.85
C ALA A 22 17.86 -7.62 1.36
N PRO A 23 17.06 -8.59 0.85
CA PRO A 23 15.71 -8.85 1.36
C PRO A 23 15.77 -9.25 2.84
N ARG A 24 15.05 -8.53 3.71
CA ARG A 24 14.86 -8.95 5.10
C ARG A 24 13.70 -9.95 5.19
N PRO A 25 13.75 -10.94 6.10
CA PRO A 25 12.63 -11.84 6.33
C PRO A 25 11.38 -11.03 6.72
N ALA A 26 10.26 -11.32 6.07
CA ALA A 26 9.07 -10.49 6.14
C ALA A 26 8.39 -10.60 7.53
N ARG A 27 8.52 -9.55 8.35
CA ARG A 27 7.62 -9.29 9.48
C ARG A 27 6.42 -8.53 8.93
N VAL A 28 5.26 -9.17 8.92
CA VAL A 28 4.06 -8.68 8.25
C VAL A 28 3.07 -8.15 9.26
N LEU A 29 2.65 -6.91 9.06
CA LEU A 29 1.53 -6.29 9.75
C LEU A 29 0.39 -6.09 8.77
N VAL A 30 -0.81 -6.44 9.19
CA VAL A 30 -2.06 -6.18 8.48
C VAL A 30 -2.94 -5.30 9.37
N VAL A 31 -3.31 -4.13 8.89
CA VAL A 31 -4.16 -3.17 9.60
C VAL A 31 -5.48 -3.06 8.85
N ALA A 32 -6.59 -3.08 9.59
CA ALA A 32 -7.91 -2.76 9.07
C ALA A 32 -8.52 -1.60 9.87
N GLY A 33 -8.71 -0.47 9.19
CA GLY A 33 -9.38 0.71 9.72
C GLY A 33 -10.90 0.52 9.85
N PRO A 34 -11.59 1.47 10.49
CA PRO A 34 -13.03 1.40 10.69
C PRO A 34 -13.82 1.60 9.39
N HIS A 35 -15.09 1.17 9.40
CA HIS A 35 -16.08 1.41 8.32
C HIS A 35 -15.79 0.77 6.94
N LEU A 36 -14.92 -0.24 6.89
CA LEU A 36 -14.67 -1.00 5.66
C LEU A 36 -15.45 -2.32 5.66
N HIS A 37 -16.45 -2.42 4.79
CA HIS A 37 -17.31 -3.61 4.71
C HIS A 37 -16.56 -4.88 4.28
N HIS A 38 -15.51 -4.73 3.46
CA HIS A 38 -14.76 -5.86 2.91
C HIS A 38 -13.40 -6.11 3.59
N ALA A 39 -12.97 -5.26 4.53
CA ALA A 39 -11.68 -5.40 5.19
C ALA A 39 -11.54 -6.73 5.96
N ALA A 40 -12.63 -7.25 6.53
CA ALA A 40 -12.59 -8.53 7.25
C ALA A 40 -12.23 -9.71 6.31
N ALA A 41 -12.77 -9.73 5.09
CA ALA A 41 -12.48 -10.75 4.09
C ALA A 41 -11.04 -10.63 3.58
N GLU A 42 -10.59 -9.40 3.32
CA GLU A 42 -9.22 -9.08 2.92
C GLU A 42 -8.21 -9.53 3.97
N VAL A 43 -8.39 -9.12 5.23
CA VAL A 43 -7.56 -9.54 6.37
C VAL A 43 -7.50 -11.06 6.48
N THR A 44 -8.65 -11.74 6.33
CA THR A 44 -8.71 -13.20 6.38
C THR A 44 -7.89 -13.84 5.25
N ALA A 45 -7.99 -13.32 4.03
CA ALA A 45 -7.19 -13.80 2.90
C ALA A 45 -5.69 -13.56 3.12
N LEU A 46 -5.30 -12.40 3.64
CA LEU A 46 -3.91 -12.08 3.94
C LEU A 46 -3.33 -12.94 5.07
N ARG A 47 -4.12 -13.26 6.11
CA ARG A 47 -3.70 -14.19 7.17
C ARG A 47 -3.42 -15.61 6.64
N ARG A 48 -4.12 -16.04 5.59
CA ARG A 48 -3.83 -17.34 4.95
C ARG A 48 -2.49 -17.31 4.21
N LEU A 49 -2.15 -16.17 3.58
CA LEU A 49 -0.86 -15.98 2.92
C LEU A 49 0.30 -15.77 3.90
N TYR A 50 0.02 -15.16 5.04
CA TYR A 50 0.98 -14.85 6.09
C TYR A 50 0.46 -15.34 7.45
N PRO A 51 0.60 -16.66 7.77
CA PRO A 51 0.07 -17.22 9.02
C PRO A 51 0.62 -16.60 10.30
N ARG A 52 1.78 -15.94 10.22
CA ARG A 52 2.46 -15.23 11.32
C ARG A 52 2.28 -13.71 11.29
N ALA A 53 1.39 -13.19 10.44
CA ALA A 53 1.14 -11.76 10.40
C ALA A 53 0.51 -11.28 11.72
N GLN A 54 0.99 -10.16 12.22
CA GLN A 54 0.27 -9.40 13.24
C GLN A 54 -0.91 -8.71 12.58
N VAL A 55 -2.07 -8.78 13.21
CA VAL A 55 -3.31 -8.18 12.69
C VAL A 55 -3.86 -7.21 13.71
N LEU A 56 -4.08 -5.96 13.30
CA LEU A 56 -4.73 -4.93 14.09
C LEU A 56 -6.02 -4.52 13.36
N ALA A 57 -7.17 -4.76 13.98
CA ALA A 57 -8.49 -4.50 13.39
C ALA A 57 -9.50 -4.11 14.47
N GLY A 58 -10.58 -3.43 14.06
CA GLY A 58 -11.61 -2.98 15.01
C GLY A 58 -10.99 -2.11 16.10
N ARG A 59 -11.29 -2.38 17.37
CA ARG A 59 -10.78 -1.59 18.50
C ARG A 59 -9.27 -1.68 18.72
N ASP A 60 -8.61 -2.68 18.14
CA ASP A 60 -7.17 -2.91 18.31
C ASP A 60 -6.36 -2.11 17.27
N ALA A 61 -7.00 -1.57 16.23
CA ALA A 61 -6.38 -0.74 15.21
C ALA A 61 -6.26 0.73 15.68
N THR A 62 -5.64 0.96 16.83
CA THR A 62 -5.35 2.32 17.36
C THR A 62 -4.08 2.90 16.74
N VAL A 63 -3.97 4.23 16.67
CA VAL A 63 -2.76 4.94 16.21
C VAL A 63 -1.49 4.42 16.91
N ALA A 64 -1.50 4.37 18.24
CA ALA A 64 -0.33 3.92 19.01
C ALA A 64 0.08 2.48 18.70
N ALA A 65 -0.89 1.54 18.70
CA ALA A 65 -0.61 0.13 18.40
C ALA A 65 -0.10 -0.08 16.96
N VAL A 66 -0.65 0.68 16.01
CA VAL A 66 -0.22 0.64 14.61
C VAL A 66 1.21 1.16 14.46
N LEU A 67 1.55 2.31 15.04
CA LEU A 67 2.91 2.85 15.02
C LEU A 67 3.93 1.87 15.64
N GLU A 68 3.62 1.32 16.81
CA GLU A 68 4.49 0.33 17.47
C GLU A 68 4.72 -0.90 16.58
N ALA A 69 3.66 -1.44 15.98
CA ALA A 69 3.76 -2.60 15.11
C ALA A 69 4.47 -2.27 13.78
N MET A 70 4.27 -1.07 13.23
CA MET A 70 4.96 -0.59 12.02
C MET A 70 6.47 -0.52 12.24
N GLY A 71 6.93 0.01 13.37
CA GLY A 71 8.35 0.07 13.74
C GLY A 71 9.03 -1.31 13.80
N ARG A 72 8.23 -2.37 13.97
CA ARG A 72 8.68 -3.77 14.01
C ARG A 72 8.35 -4.55 12.74
N SER A 73 7.87 -3.90 11.70
CA SER A 73 7.43 -4.58 10.47
C SER A 73 8.32 -4.24 9.29
N THR A 74 8.42 -5.16 8.34
CA THR A 74 9.13 -4.92 7.06
C THR A 74 8.15 -4.82 5.90
N LEU A 75 6.97 -5.42 6.05
CA LEU A 75 5.85 -5.34 5.12
C LEU A 75 4.61 -4.94 5.92
N VAL A 76 4.03 -3.81 5.58
CA VAL A 76 2.79 -3.34 6.19
C VAL A 76 1.71 -3.28 5.11
N HIS A 77 0.58 -3.91 5.38
CA HIS A 77 -0.65 -3.77 4.62
C HIS A 77 -1.63 -2.96 5.46
N VAL A 78 -2.21 -1.90 4.89
CA VAL A 78 -3.24 -1.10 5.55
C VAL A 78 -4.46 -1.03 4.66
N ALA A 79 -5.56 -1.64 5.09
CA ALA A 79 -6.90 -1.41 4.57
C ALA A 79 -7.56 -0.31 5.41
N ALA A 80 -7.54 0.95 4.96
CA ALA A 80 -8.12 2.08 5.69
C ALA A 80 -8.48 3.24 4.76
N HIS A 81 -9.52 4.01 5.11
CA HIS A 81 -9.71 5.31 4.48
C HIS A 81 -8.54 6.24 4.81
N GLY A 82 -8.26 7.19 3.94
CA GLY A 82 -7.22 8.18 4.16
C GLY A 82 -7.47 9.47 3.39
N THR A 83 -6.86 10.53 3.86
CA THR A 83 -6.87 11.85 3.21
C THR A 83 -5.44 12.19 2.83
N PHE A 84 -5.16 12.34 1.54
CA PHE A 84 -3.85 12.75 1.05
C PHE A 84 -3.85 14.23 0.73
N ARG A 85 -2.74 14.89 1.06
CA ARG A 85 -2.60 16.34 0.95
C ARG A 85 -1.45 16.71 0.04
N MET A 86 -1.75 17.46 -1.02
CA MET A 86 -0.75 18.08 -1.89
C MET A 86 -0.06 19.26 -1.23
N ASP A 87 -0.83 20.08 -0.52
CA ASP A 87 -0.35 21.31 0.11
C ASP A 87 0.59 21.02 1.27
N ASN A 88 0.37 19.92 1.98
CA ASN A 88 1.25 19.45 3.04
C ASN A 88 1.19 17.92 3.21
N PRO A 89 2.00 17.14 2.47
CA PRO A 89 1.95 15.68 2.49
C PRO A 89 2.28 15.04 3.86
N MET A 90 2.95 15.76 4.76
CA MET A 90 3.22 15.30 6.14
C MET A 90 1.95 15.24 7.00
N PHE A 91 0.89 15.96 6.61
CA PHE A 91 -0.42 15.94 7.24
C PHE A 91 -1.43 15.07 6.46
N SER A 92 -0.95 14.26 5.51
CA SER A 92 -1.74 13.15 4.98
C SER A 92 -2.04 12.15 6.10
N THR A 93 -3.21 11.52 6.06
CA THR A 93 -3.71 10.68 7.16
C THR A 93 -4.27 9.34 6.69
N LEU A 94 -4.19 8.35 7.58
CA LEU A 94 -4.93 7.09 7.53
C LEU A 94 -5.89 7.03 8.71
N HIS A 95 -7.15 6.71 8.46
CA HIS A 95 -8.19 6.68 9.49
C HIS A 95 -8.14 5.35 10.23
N LEU A 96 -7.86 5.42 11.52
CA LEU A 96 -7.78 4.29 12.44
C LEU A 96 -8.92 4.35 13.47
N HIS A 97 -8.93 3.41 14.41
CA HIS A 97 -10.04 3.25 15.36
C HIS A 97 -10.28 4.49 16.23
N ASP A 98 -9.20 5.08 16.73
CA ASP A 98 -9.19 6.16 17.72
C ASP A 98 -8.85 7.52 17.10
N GLY A 99 -8.57 7.58 15.80
CA GLY A 99 -8.30 8.84 15.11
C GLY A 99 -7.47 8.69 13.83
N PRO A 100 -7.08 9.82 13.23
CA PRO A 100 -6.17 9.84 12.10
C PRO A 100 -4.72 9.58 12.53
N LEU A 101 -4.06 8.62 11.89
CA LEU A 101 -2.60 8.49 11.87
C LEU A 101 -2.04 9.39 10.77
N HIS A 102 -1.21 10.37 11.12
CA HIS A 102 -0.56 11.27 10.18
C HIS A 102 0.78 10.73 9.71
N VAL A 103 1.19 11.13 8.51
CA VAL A 103 2.50 10.74 7.95
C VAL A 103 3.66 11.24 8.79
N HIS A 104 3.59 12.43 9.38
CA HIS A 104 4.67 12.95 10.25
C HIS A 104 4.94 12.08 11.48
N GLU A 105 3.94 11.36 11.98
CA GLU A 105 4.11 10.46 13.13
C GLU A 105 5.03 9.27 12.79
N LEU A 106 5.28 8.99 11.50
CA LEU A 106 6.23 7.95 11.08
C LEU A 106 7.70 8.40 11.27
N GLU A 107 7.97 9.69 11.45
CA GLU A 107 9.33 10.19 11.76
C GLU A 107 9.85 9.68 13.10
N GLU A 108 8.95 9.34 14.02
CA GLU A 108 9.28 8.84 15.35
C GLU A 108 9.65 7.34 15.35
N LEU A 109 9.47 6.65 14.21
CA LEU A 109 9.80 5.24 14.11
C LEU A 109 11.32 5.03 14.01
N GLU A 110 11.87 4.21 14.91
CA GLU A 110 13.27 3.77 14.83
C GLU A 110 13.58 3.07 13.48
N ALA A 111 12.59 2.41 12.90
CA ALA A 111 12.69 1.78 11.58
C ALA A 111 11.35 1.84 10.85
N VAL A 112 11.33 2.43 9.66
CA VAL A 112 10.14 2.41 8.80
C VAL A 112 10.02 1.09 8.03
N PRO A 113 8.80 0.66 7.68
CA PRO A 113 8.60 -0.51 6.83
C PRO A 113 9.24 -0.34 5.45
N ALA A 114 9.91 -1.39 4.98
CA ALA A 114 10.49 -1.37 3.63
C ALA A 114 9.42 -1.36 2.53
N THR A 115 8.29 -2.03 2.78
CA THR A 115 7.17 -2.11 1.84
C THR A 115 5.87 -1.78 2.54
N VAL A 116 5.11 -0.89 1.93
CA VAL A 116 3.76 -0.49 2.37
C VAL A 116 2.79 -0.78 1.22
N VAL A 117 1.70 -1.48 1.51
CA VAL A 117 0.57 -1.70 0.60
C VAL A 117 -0.65 -1.06 1.24
N LEU A 118 -1.23 -0.08 0.56
CA LEU A 118 -2.44 0.61 1.02
C LEU A 118 -3.63 0.14 0.18
N THR A 119 -4.71 -0.21 0.85
CA THR A 119 -6.00 -0.50 0.25
C THR A 119 -7.06 0.36 0.92
N ALA A 120 -8.04 0.76 0.12
CA ALA A 120 -8.96 1.88 0.37
C ALA A 120 -8.31 3.28 0.31
N CYS A 121 -8.95 4.17 -0.46
CA CYS A 121 -8.67 5.59 -0.54
C CYS A 121 -10.00 6.35 -0.55
N SER A 122 -10.09 7.45 0.19
CA SER A 122 -11.19 8.42 0.06
C SER A 122 -10.63 9.84 0.02
N ALA A 123 -9.66 10.08 -0.85
CA ALA A 123 -9.23 11.42 -1.23
C ALA A 123 -10.07 11.87 -2.43
N GLY A 124 -11.26 12.39 -2.15
CA GLY A 124 -12.22 12.88 -3.14
C GLY A 124 -12.85 14.20 -2.74
N ARG A 125 -12.12 15.04 -1.98
CA ARG A 125 -12.65 16.30 -1.45
C ARG A 125 -11.78 17.54 -1.69
N SER A 126 -10.69 17.41 -2.44
CA SER A 126 -9.83 18.51 -2.84
C SER A 126 -9.97 18.75 -4.34
N GLY A 127 -10.18 20.00 -4.74
CA GLY A 127 -10.23 20.43 -6.15
C GLY A 127 -8.88 20.37 -6.86
N VAL A 128 -8.04 19.38 -6.53
CA VAL A 128 -6.74 19.09 -7.15
C VAL A 128 -6.94 17.94 -8.13
N LEU A 129 -6.10 17.88 -9.18
CA LEU A 129 -6.12 16.77 -10.12
C LEU A 129 -5.94 15.44 -9.36
N PRO A 130 -6.86 14.47 -9.55
CA PRO A 130 -6.76 13.20 -8.87
C PRO A 130 -5.42 12.50 -9.14
N GLY A 131 -4.73 12.06 -8.09
CA GLY A 131 -3.48 11.30 -8.16
C GLY A 131 -2.21 12.05 -7.71
N ASP A 132 -2.13 13.37 -7.84
CA ASP A 132 -0.92 14.13 -7.46
C ASP A 132 -0.67 14.11 -5.94
N GLU A 133 -1.74 14.04 -5.14
CA GLU A 133 -1.69 13.95 -3.67
C GLU A 133 -1.00 12.69 -3.16
N LEU A 134 -1.23 11.58 -3.83
CA LEU A 134 -0.56 10.33 -3.50
C LEU A 134 0.91 10.38 -3.91
N LEU A 135 1.24 11.03 -5.04
CA LEU A 135 2.63 11.20 -5.46
C LEU A 135 3.42 12.06 -4.46
N GLY A 136 2.87 13.18 -3.99
CA GLY A 136 3.48 14.01 -2.94
C GLY A 136 3.69 13.23 -1.63
N THR A 137 2.68 12.49 -1.19
CA THR A 137 2.78 11.64 0.01
C THR A 137 3.79 10.49 -0.17
N SER A 138 3.85 9.89 -1.36
CA SER A 138 4.82 8.84 -1.67
C SER A 138 6.26 9.35 -1.59
N ALA A 139 6.54 10.58 -2.05
CA ALA A 139 7.87 11.18 -1.98
C ALA A 139 8.33 11.35 -0.52
N VAL A 140 7.43 11.77 0.36
CA VAL A 140 7.68 11.86 1.81
C VAL A 140 7.92 10.49 2.43
N LEU A 141 7.05 9.50 2.17
CA LEU A 141 7.23 8.14 2.68
C LEU A 141 8.56 7.53 2.23
N MET A 142 8.97 7.79 0.99
CA MET A 142 10.26 7.38 0.46
C MET A 142 11.39 8.09 1.21
N ALA A 143 11.28 9.41 1.43
CA ALA A 143 12.25 10.17 2.22
C ALA A 143 12.43 9.64 3.65
N LEU A 144 11.36 9.12 4.26
CA LEU A 144 11.38 8.47 5.56
C LEU A 144 12.05 7.07 5.54
N GLY A 145 12.21 6.48 4.35
CA GLY A 145 12.91 5.20 4.14
C GLY A 145 12.04 4.04 3.64
N VAL A 146 10.76 4.28 3.33
CA VAL A 146 9.93 3.30 2.61
C VAL A 146 10.56 3.08 1.24
N ARG A 147 10.74 1.83 0.81
CA ARG A 147 11.34 1.52 -0.50
C ARG A 147 10.32 1.17 -1.57
N THR A 148 9.14 0.73 -1.14
CA THR A 148 8.06 0.34 -2.04
C THR A 148 6.73 0.72 -1.41
N LEU A 149 5.95 1.51 -2.15
CA LEU A 149 4.58 1.85 -1.84
C LEU A 149 3.70 1.35 -2.98
N VAL A 150 2.67 0.59 -2.64
CA VAL A 150 1.61 0.21 -3.57
C VAL A 150 0.31 0.79 -3.06
N ALA A 151 -0.35 1.61 -3.86
CA ALA A 151 -1.57 2.30 -3.45
C ALA A 151 -2.40 2.75 -4.67
N PRO A 152 -3.73 2.92 -4.52
CA PRO A 152 -4.58 3.42 -5.61
C PRO A 152 -4.52 4.95 -5.72
N LEU A 153 -4.34 5.45 -6.95
CA LEU A 153 -4.35 6.88 -7.30
C LEU A 153 -5.75 7.50 -7.23
N MET A 154 -6.79 6.67 -7.35
CA MET A 154 -8.20 7.06 -7.42
C MET A 154 -9.02 6.28 -6.40
N PRO A 155 -10.18 6.79 -5.98
CA PRO A 155 -11.15 5.98 -5.23
C PRO A 155 -11.50 4.70 -5.99
N VAL A 156 -11.47 3.57 -5.27
CA VAL A 156 -11.75 2.24 -5.82
C VAL A 156 -12.77 1.55 -4.93
N ALA A 157 -13.65 0.75 -5.51
CA ALA A 157 -14.58 -0.06 -4.72
C ALA A 157 -13.81 -1.04 -3.81
N ASP A 158 -14.17 -1.08 -2.53
CA ASP A 158 -13.50 -1.87 -1.50
C ASP A 158 -13.29 -3.35 -1.89
N ALA A 159 -14.32 -3.97 -2.47
CA ALA A 159 -14.25 -5.39 -2.88
C ALA A 159 -13.19 -5.64 -3.95
N ALA A 160 -13.13 -4.78 -4.98
CA ALA A 160 -12.16 -4.91 -6.06
C ALA A 160 -10.74 -4.53 -5.60
N ALA A 161 -10.61 -3.58 -4.69
CA ALA A 161 -9.33 -3.24 -4.06
C ALA A 161 -8.77 -4.43 -3.26
N ALA A 162 -9.62 -5.14 -2.50
CA ALA A 162 -9.22 -6.34 -1.77
C ALA A 162 -8.74 -7.45 -2.71
N ASP A 163 -9.42 -7.68 -3.84
CA ASP A 163 -9.01 -8.67 -4.84
C ASP A 163 -7.62 -8.33 -5.44
N VAL A 164 -7.39 -7.06 -5.78
CA VAL A 164 -6.08 -6.58 -6.26
C VAL A 164 -5.00 -6.81 -5.20
N ALA A 165 -5.28 -6.47 -3.94
CA ALA A 165 -4.33 -6.62 -2.84
C ALA A 165 -3.94 -8.08 -2.60
N VAL A 166 -4.93 -8.98 -2.57
CA VAL A 166 -4.70 -10.43 -2.42
C VAL A 166 -3.87 -10.95 -3.59
N ALA A 167 -4.13 -10.50 -4.83
CA ALA A 167 -3.33 -10.87 -5.99
C ALA A 167 -1.87 -10.41 -5.86
N ILE A 168 -1.64 -9.16 -5.43
CA ILE A 168 -0.31 -8.59 -5.22
C ILE A 168 0.45 -9.35 -4.13
N HIS A 169 -0.15 -9.54 -2.96
CA HIS A 169 0.48 -10.28 -1.88
C HIS A 169 0.75 -11.75 -2.25
N SER A 170 -0.14 -12.39 -3.01
CA SER A 170 0.08 -13.76 -3.50
C SER A 170 1.28 -13.85 -4.44
N ALA A 171 1.46 -12.86 -5.31
CA ALA A 171 2.62 -12.77 -6.20
C ALA A 171 3.92 -12.50 -5.43
N MET A 172 3.90 -11.60 -4.44
CA MET A 172 5.03 -11.34 -3.56
C MET A 172 5.47 -12.59 -2.79
N ARG A 173 4.52 -13.41 -2.32
CA ARG A 173 4.82 -14.71 -1.70
C ARG A 173 5.53 -15.68 -2.64
N ARG A 174 5.37 -15.53 -3.95
CA ARG A 174 6.06 -16.31 -4.99
C ARG A 174 7.37 -15.67 -5.45
N GLY A 175 7.82 -14.60 -4.79
CA GLY A 175 9.06 -13.88 -5.12
C GLY A 175 8.92 -12.87 -6.27
N GLN A 176 7.70 -12.58 -6.73
CA GLN A 176 7.49 -11.56 -7.75
C GLN A 176 7.47 -10.16 -7.12
N ALA A 177 8.01 -9.19 -7.85
CA ALA A 177 7.97 -7.80 -7.42
C ALA A 177 6.55 -7.20 -7.56
N PRO A 178 6.16 -6.24 -6.70
CA PRO A 178 4.77 -5.74 -6.66
C PRO A 178 4.31 -5.07 -7.96
N ASP A 179 5.20 -4.43 -8.70
CA ASP A 179 4.94 -3.83 -10.03
C ASP A 179 4.60 -4.90 -11.09
N VAL A 180 5.35 -5.99 -11.10
CA VAL A 180 5.10 -7.14 -11.99
C VAL A 180 3.78 -7.82 -11.61
N ALA A 181 3.51 -7.95 -10.32
CA ALA A 181 2.26 -8.49 -9.79
C ALA A 181 1.06 -7.65 -10.24
N LEU A 182 1.17 -6.33 -10.10
CA LEU A 182 0.15 -5.38 -10.50
C LEU A 182 -0.14 -5.44 -12.00
N GLY A 183 0.89 -5.38 -12.85
CA GLY A 183 0.72 -5.50 -14.30
C GLY A 183 0.09 -6.84 -14.71
N SER A 184 0.41 -7.92 -14.00
CA SER A 184 -0.21 -9.24 -14.22
C SER A 184 -1.67 -9.27 -13.77
N CYS A 185 -2.02 -8.55 -12.71
CA CYS A 185 -3.41 -8.40 -12.27
C CYS A 185 -4.27 -7.69 -13.33
N VAL A 186 -3.78 -6.59 -13.90
CA VAL A 186 -4.47 -5.85 -14.98
C VAL A 186 -4.71 -6.76 -16.19
N ARG A 187 -3.68 -7.45 -16.69
CA ARG A 187 -3.82 -8.32 -17.87
C ARG A 187 -4.80 -9.47 -17.63
N ARG A 188 -4.76 -10.08 -16.45
CA ARG A 188 -5.69 -11.14 -16.08
C ARG A 188 -7.13 -10.62 -16.03
N ALA A 189 -7.36 -9.46 -15.43
CA ALA A 189 -8.67 -8.85 -15.36
C ALA A 189 -9.23 -8.54 -16.76
N ILE A 190 -8.39 -8.09 -17.70
CA ILE A 190 -8.76 -7.88 -19.11
C ILE A 190 -9.14 -9.22 -19.77
N ALA A 191 -8.32 -10.26 -19.60
CA ALA A 191 -8.56 -11.57 -20.20
C ALA A 191 -9.82 -12.28 -19.66
N GLU A 192 -10.18 -12.00 -18.41
CA GLU A 192 -11.39 -12.52 -17.75
C GLU A 192 -12.62 -11.62 -17.96
N GLU A 193 -12.51 -10.54 -18.73
CA GLU A 193 -13.58 -9.54 -18.98
C GLU A 193 -14.18 -8.95 -17.68
N ARG A 194 -13.37 -8.89 -16.61
CA ARG A 194 -13.75 -8.35 -15.29
C ARG A 194 -13.55 -6.85 -15.23
N VAL A 195 -14.46 -6.09 -15.83
CA VAL A 195 -14.38 -4.61 -15.94
C VAL A 195 -14.16 -3.92 -14.59
N ASP A 196 -14.82 -4.40 -13.54
CA ASP A 196 -14.67 -3.92 -12.16
C ASP A 196 -13.23 -4.06 -11.65
N LEU A 197 -12.60 -5.20 -11.93
CA LEU A 197 -11.24 -5.50 -11.53
C LEU A 197 -10.20 -4.79 -12.42
N VAL A 198 -10.50 -4.56 -13.70
CA VAL A 198 -9.64 -3.78 -14.61
C VAL A 198 -9.52 -2.35 -14.09
N ALA A 199 -10.65 -1.70 -13.80
CA ALA A 199 -10.65 -0.33 -13.29
C ALA A 199 -9.93 -0.22 -11.95
N ALA A 200 -10.13 -1.20 -11.06
CA ALA A 200 -9.45 -1.25 -9.78
C ALA A 200 -7.94 -1.44 -9.94
N ALA A 201 -7.51 -2.48 -10.65
CA ALA A 201 -6.09 -2.78 -10.83
C ALA A 201 -5.36 -1.65 -11.57
N ALA A 202 -5.99 -1.02 -12.58
CA ALA A 202 -5.40 0.11 -13.30
C ALA A 202 -5.27 1.38 -12.43
N SER A 203 -6.06 1.51 -11.35
CA SER A 203 -5.96 2.63 -10.42
C SER A 203 -4.77 2.48 -9.46
N PHE A 204 -4.29 1.26 -9.21
CA PHE A 204 -3.13 1.04 -8.36
C PHE A 204 -1.84 1.48 -9.06
N THR A 205 -0.92 2.03 -8.28
CA THR A 205 0.43 2.40 -8.69
C THR A 205 1.44 1.79 -7.74
N CYS A 206 2.58 1.39 -8.29
CA CYS A 206 3.76 0.96 -7.54
C CYS A 206 4.81 2.07 -7.61
N VAL A 207 5.04 2.75 -6.49
CA VAL A 207 6.17 3.68 -6.33
C VAL A 207 7.27 2.92 -5.64
N ALA A 208 8.43 2.78 -6.28
CA ALA A 208 9.54 2.06 -5.70
C ALA A 208 10.88 2.61 -6.16
N ALA A 209 11.86 2.50 -5.28
CA ALA A 209 13.25 2.60 -5.67
C ALA A 209 13.72 1.19 -6.07
N ARG A 210 14.13 0.98 -7.33
CA ARG A 210 14.76 -0.27 -7.78
C ARG A 210 16.18 0.02 -8.25
N GLY A 211 17.17 -0.49 -7.51
CA GLY A 211 18.47 -0.79 -8.07
C GLY A 211 18.40 -2.14 -8.76
N ASN A 212 19.17 -2.30 -9.83
CA ASN A 212 19.26 -3.52 -10.65
C ASN A 212 19.45 -4.80 -9.82
#